data_AF-A0A7C7MGE8-F1
#
_entry.id   AF-A0A7C7MGE8-F1
#
_cell.length_a   1.000
_cell.length_b   1.000
_cell.length_c   1.000
_cell.angle_alpha   90.00
_cell.angle_beta   90.00
_cell.angle_gamma   90.00
#
_symmetry.space_group_name_H-M   'P 1'
#
loop_
_entity.id
_entity.type
_entity.pdbx_description
1 polymer ?
#
loop_
_entity_poly.entity_id
_entity_poly.type
_entity_poly.pdbx_seq_one_letter_code
_entity_poly.pdbx_strand_id
1 'polypeptide(L)'
;MLEHTLPHWDPAMFLRITTPAHDAVYFAGLAPPSIWADKGCTSVGASSSFDFPPPLKYARREDMKFGILYETQRPYKGNDLDWNSLYKETLDQCELADQMGFDNLWFVEHHFLMGFSGSPCPEVLFGALSQRTKNIRIGFGVSILPSHHPIHIAERVAMVDQLTDGRVEFGTGRSNAYEQVGQGIDPRETRERWDEALTMLPKMWQSDEFS
;
A
#
# COMPACT_ATOMS: atom_id res chain seq x y z
N MET A 1 -0.53 39.78 -16.63
CA MET A 1 -0.94 39.37 -15.27
C MET A 1 -0.88 37.86 -15.26
N LEU A 2 0.24 37.35 -14.75
CA LEU A 2 0.59 35.97 -14.36
C LEU A 2 -0.01 34.81 -15.21
N GLU A 3 0.70 34.47 -16.30
CA GLU A 3 0.75 33.12 -16.84
C GLU A 3 1.58 32.25 -15.88
N HIS A 4 0.93 31.36 -15.13
CA HIS A 4 1.62 30.27 -14.44
C HIS A 4 1.55 29.03 -15.33
N THR A 5 2.68 28.75 -15.98
CA THR A 5 2.94 27.50 -16.69
C THR A 5 2.84 26.32 -15.72
N LEU A 6 1.88 25.43 -15.93
CA LEU A 6 1.82 24.12 -15.28
C LEU A 6 3.12 23.36 -15.56
N PRO A 7 3.66 22.61 -14.58
CA PRO A 7 4.79 21.73 -14.84
C PRO A 7 4.38 20.71 -15.91
N HIS A 8 5.25 20.62 -16.91
CA HIS A 8 5.23 19.76 -18.07
C HIS A 8 5.27 18.31 -17.61
N TRP A 9 4.14 17.63 -17.72
CA TRP A 9 3.97 16.20 -17.46
C TRP A 9 4.85 15.41 -18.43
N ASP A 10 5.79 14.62 -17.89
CA ASP A 10 6.68 13.79 -18.70
C ASP A 10 5.97 12.47 -19.10
N PRO A 11 5.65 12.26 -20.39
CA PRO A 11 5.05 11.01 -20.86
C PRO A 11 5.96 9.79 -20.71
N ALA A 12 7.27 9.95 -20.45
CA ALA A 12 8.18 8.83 -20.19
C ALA A 12 7.97 8.18 -18.81
N MET A 13 7.25 8.85 -17.89
CA MET A 13 6.95 8.32 -16.55
C MET A 13 5.89 7.21 -16.58
N PHE A 14 5.16 7.06 -17.70
CA PHE A 14 4.10 6.06 -17.88
C PHE A 14 4.59 4.64 -18.22
N LEU A 15 5.86 4.46 -18.61
CA LEU A 15 6.38 3.15 -19.05
C LEU A 15 7.14 2.41 -17.94
N ARG A 16 6.50 2.25 -16.77
CA ARG A 16 6.88 1.22 -15.77
C ARG A 16 5.67 0.42 -15.28
N ILE A 17 4.75 0.12 -16.18
CA ILE A 17 3.89 -1.05 -16.05
C ILE A 17 4.80 -2.26 -16.29
N THR A 18 5.36 -2.86 -15.23
CA THR A 18 6.15 -4.10 -15.32
C THR A 18 5.25 -5.17 -15.96
N THR A 19 5.57 -5.75 -17.12
CA THR A 19 6.75 -6.60 -17.38
C THR A 19 6.88 -6.89 -18.89
N PRO A 20 8.07 -7.25 -19.38
CA PRO A 20 8.25 -8.51 -20.11
C PRO A 20 8.60 -9.58 -19.08
N ALA A 21 7.89 -10.70 -19.15
CA ALA A 21 8.08 -11.90 -18.35
C ALA A 21 9.56 -12.15 -18.01
N HIS A 22 9.95 -12.04 -16.73
CA HIS A 22 11.05 -12.79 -16.10
C HIS A 22 11.31 -12.46 -14.62
N ASP A 23 10.58 -11.51 -14.01
CA ASP A 23 10.72 -11.23 -12.58
C ASP A 23 9.55 -11.82 -11.78
N ALA A 24 9.71 -13.09 -11.42
CA ALA A 24 8.85 -13.73 -10.42
C ALA A 24 9.06 -13.01 -9.07
N VAL A 25 8.04 -12.29 -8.60
CA VAL A 25 7.94 -11.89 -7.20
C VAL A 25 7.73 -13.18 -6.39
N TYR A 26 8.80 -13.65 -5.73
CA TYR A 26 8.73 -14.80 -4.85
C TYR A 26 7.99 -14.41 -3.57
N PHE A 27 6.80 -14.98 -3.38
CA PHE A 27 6.04 -14.91 -2.13
C PHE A 27 6.69 -15.85 -1.10
N ALA A 28 7.36 -15.29 -0.10
CA ALA A 28 7.76 -16.05 1.08
C ALA A 28 6.62 -16.03 2.10
N GLY A 29 5.86 -17.13 2.17
CA GLY A 29 4.92 -17.37 3.28
C GLY A 29 5.68 -17.43 4.60
N LEU A 30 5.28 -16.62 5.57
CA LEU A 30 5.85 -16.65 6.91
C LEU A 30 5.44 -17.94 7.63
N ALA A 31 6.46 -18.58 8.22
CA ALA A 31 6.43 -19.86 8.91
C ALA A 31 5.46 -19.91 10.13
N PRO A 32 5.03 -21.12 10.56
CA PRO A 32 4.05 -21.28 11.64
C PRO A 32 4.55 -20.83 13.04
N PRO A 33 3.63 -20.61 14.01
CA PRO A 33 3.87 -19.84 15.24
C PRO A 33 4.70 -20.53 16.33
N SER A 34 5.38 -21.64 16.08
CA SER A 34 5.91 -22.50 17.15
C SER A 34 7.29 -22.10 17.71
N ILE A 35 7.84 -20.93 17.35
CA ILE A 35 9.18 -20.49 17.82
C ILE A 35 9.14 -19.64 19.10
N TRP A 36 7.96 -19.16 19.54
CA TRP A 36 7.86 -18.19 20.65
C TRP A 36 7.39 -18.77 21.98
N ALA A 37 7.15 -20.08 22.07
CA ALA A 37 6.40 -20.64 23.21
C ALA A 37 7.24 -20.95 24.46
N ASP A 38 8.56 -20.75 24.49
CA ASP A 38 9.33 -21.31 25.61
C ASP A 38 10.62 -20.56 25.97
N LYS A 39 10.52 -19.29 26.39
CA LYS A 39 11.50 -18.68 27.32
C LYS A 39 10.79 -17.68 28.24
N GLY A 40 10.74 -18.03 29.53
CA GLY A 40 10.06 -17.27 30.60
C GLY A 40 10.39 -15.78 30.59
N CYS A 41 9.33 -14.97 30.50
CA CYS A 41 9.39 -13.53 30.63
C CYS A 41 9.24 -13.17 32.11
N THR A 42 10.35 -12.91 32.81
CA THR A 42 10.32 -12.15 34.06
C THR A 42 10.41 -10.67 33.74
N SER A 43 9.53 -9.89 34.36
CA SER A 43 9.38 -8.44 34.19
C SER A 43 10.72 -7.69 34.29
N VAL A 44 11.10 -6.97 33.23
CA VAL A 44 12.21 -6.02 33.25
C VAL A 44 11.62 -4.61 33.18
N GLY A 45 12.01 -3.77 34.15
CA GLY A 45 11.46 -2.44 34.37
C GLY A 45 11.73 -1.45 33.23
N ALA A 46 10.85 -0.44 33.18
CA ALA A 46 10.92 0.68 32.25
C ALA A 46 12.13 1.57 32.53
N SER A 47 13.27 1.28 31.88
CA SER A 47 14.32 2.27 31.61
C SER A 47 15.37 1.68 30.66
N SER A 48 15.08 1.70 29.36
CA SER A 48 16.13 1.75 28.35
C SER A 48 15.56 2.39 27.10
N SER A 49 16.14 3.51 26.69
CA SER A 49 16.06 3.96 25.30
C SER A 49 16.54 2.80 24.45
N PHE A 50 15.66 2.28 23.59
CA PHE A 50 16.04 1.26 22.62
C PHE A 50 16.88 1.98 21.55
N ASP A 51 18.18 2.10 21.80
CA ASP A 51 19.12 2.60 20.82
C ASP A 51 19.20 1.57 19.69
N PHE A 52 18.50 1.86 18.59
CA PHE A 52 18.67 1.10 17.37
C PHE A 52 20.13 1.19 16.95
N PRO A 53 20.79 0.06 16.65
CA PRO A 53 22.13 0.11 16.10
C PRO A 53 22.10 0.98 14.84
N PRO A 54 23.16 1.75 14.57
CA PRO A 54 23.24 2.54 13.35
C PRO A 54 23.00 1.60 12.15
N PRO A 55 22.23 2.05 11.13
CA PRO A 55 21.84 1.19 10.02
C PRO A 55 23.10 0.53 9.45
N LEU A 56 23.06 -0.81 9.37
CA LEU A 56 24.16 -1.59 8.82
C LEU A 56 24.46 -1.04 7.42
N LYS A 57 25.68 -0.53 7.22
CA LYS A 57 26.17 -0.05 5.92
C LYS A 57 26.48 -1.23 5.00
N TYR A 58 25.49 -2.08 4.71
CA TYR A 58 25.57 -2.93 3.54
C TYR A 58 25.34 -2.03 2.33
N ALA A 59 26.33 -1.96 1.43
CA ALA A 59 26.15 -1.33 0.15
C ALA A 59 24.98 -2.03 -0.55
N ARG A 60 23.85 -1.33 -0.72
CA ARG A 60 22.75 -1.81 -1.54
C ARG A 60 23.32 -2.15 -2.91
N ARG A 61 23.01 -3.33 -3.45
CA ARG A 61 23.12 -3.49 -4.91
C ARG A 61 22.11 -2.50 -5.49
N GLU A 62 22.57 -1.55 -6.30
CA GLU A 62 21.71 -0.48 -6.84
C GLU A 62 20.48 -1.03 -7.60
N ASP A 63 20.54 -2.29 -8.02
CA ASP A 63 19.49 -2.97 -8.78
C ASP A 63 18.41 -3.65 -7.92
N MET A 64 18.61 -3.80 -6.60
CA MET A 64 17.69 -4.58 -5.74
C MET A 64 16.83 -3.68 -4.85
N LYS A 65 15.51 -3.77 -5.02
CA LYS A 65 14.51 -3.02 -4.27
C LYS A 65 13.80 -3.90 -3.24
N PHE A 66 13.54 -3.33 -2.06
CA PHE A 66 12.80 -3.98 -0.99
C PHE A 66 11.51 -3.22 -0.67
N GLY A 67 10.41 -3.96 -0.58
CA GLY A 67 9.11 -3.42 -0.21
C GLY A 67 8.53 -4.12 1.02
N ILE A 68 7.66 -3.43 1.73
CA ILE A 68 6.90 -3.97 2.87
C ILE A 68 5.42 -3.97 2.48
N LEU A 69 4.73 -5.08 2.73
CA LEU A 69 3.29 -5.20 2.52
C LEU A 69 2.56 -5.13 3.87
N TYR A 70 1.55 -4.28 3.94
CA TYR A 70 0.74 -4.02 5.11
C TYR A 70 -0.68 -4.50 4.92
N GLU A 71 -1.05 -5.48 5.74
CA GLU A 71 -2.44 -5.86 5.99
C GLU A 71 -3.14 -4.91 6.97
N THR A 72 -2.36 -4.14 7.76
CA THR A 72 -2.85 -3.43 8.95
C THR A 72 -3.57 -4.43 9.87
N GLN A 73 -2.90 -5.55 10.15
CA GLN A 73 -3.52 -6.72 10.77
C GLN A 73 -3.82 -6.48 12.25
N ARG A 74 -5.04 -6.82 12.66
CA ARG A 74 -5.48 -6.82 14.06
C ARG A 74 -5.71 -8.26 14.55
N PRO A 75 -4.93 -8.76 15.52
CA PRO A 75 -5.09 -10.14 16.01
C PRO A 75 -6.49 -10.44 16.54
N TYR A 76 -7.09 -11.56 16.11
CA TYR A 76 -8.48 -11.93 16.44
C TYR A 76 -8.70 -12.37 17.90
N LYS A 77 -7.66 -12.88 18.60
CA LYS A 77 -7.78 -13.41 19.97
C LYS A 77 -6.85 -12.68 20.94
N GLY A 78 -7.42 -12.27 22.08
CA GLY A 78 -6.66 -11.87 23.26
C GLY A 78 -6.00 -10.50 23.19
N ASN A 79 -6.44 -9.61 22.30
CA ASN A 79 -5.81 -8.29 22.17
C ASN A 79 -6.83 -7.16 22.36
N ASP A 80 -6.54 -6.29 23.34
CA ASP A 80 -7.26 -5.05 23.64
C ASP A 80 -6.84 -3.90 22.69
N LEU A 81 -5.98 -4.18 21.68
CA LEU A 81 -5.52 -3.18 20.72
C LEU A 81 -6.72 -2.50 20.05
N ASP A 82 -6.91 -1.23 20.34
CA ASP A 82 -7.96 -0.42 19.73
C ASP A 82 -7.56 0.02 18.33
N TRP A 83 -8.55 0.37 17.50
CA TRP A 83 -8.32 0.76 16.11
C TRP A 83 -7.43 2.00 15.97
N ASN A 84 -7.50 2.96 16.91
CA ASN A 84 -6.68 4.16 16.85
C ASN A 84 -5.19 3.83 17.02
N SER A 85 -4.88 2.99 18.01
CA SER A 85 -3.51 2.52 18.26
C SER A 85 -2.96 1.75 17.06
N LEU A 86 -3.75 0.84 16.46
CA LEU A 86 -3.36 0.10 15.26
C LEU A 86 -2.92 1.02 14.11
N TYR A 87 -3.71 2.04 13.79
CA TYR A 87 -3.37 2.96 12.70
C TYR A 87 -2.15 3.81 13.03
N LYS A 88 -2.03 4.31 14.27
CA LYS A 88 -0.87 5.10 14.70
C LYS A 88 0.42 4.29 14.63
N GLU A 89 0.41 3.08 15.17
CA GLU A 89 1.57 2.17 15.11
C GLU A 89 1.92 1.81 13.67
N THR A 90 0.93 1.60 12.81
CA THR A 90 1.16 1.35 11.37
C THR A 90 1.84 2.55 10.70
N LEU A 91 1.39 3.78 10.97
CA LEU A 91 2.02 4.99 10.45
C LEU A 91 3.46 5.16 10.98
N ASP A 92 3.70 4.87 12.26
CA ASP A 92 5.03 4.93 12.87
C ASP A 92 5.99 3.91 12.24
N GLN A 93 5.52 2.70 11.95
CA GLN A 93 6.29 1.68 11.24
C GLN A 93 6.64 2.11 9.81
N CYS A 94 5.70 2.74 9.10
CA CYS A 94 5.92 3.23 7.74
C CYS A 94 6.93 4.38 7.70
N GLU A 95 6.86 5.29 8.66
CA GLU A 95 7.84 6.38 8.81
C GLU A 95 9.24 5.82 9.11
N LEU A 96 9.34 4.81 9.98
CA LEU A 96 10.60 4.11 10.22
C LEU A 96 11.12 3.42 8.96
N ALA A 97 10.26 2.78 8.17
CA ALA A 97 10.65 2.13 6.92
C ALA A 97 11.24 3.12 5.90
N ASP A 98 10.68 4.33 5.80
CA ASP A 98 11.23 5.42 4.99
C ASP A 98 12.63 5.83 5.48
N GLN A 99 12.82 5.99 6.79
CA GLN A 99 14.11 6.33 7.39
C GLN A 99 15.16 5.23 7.22
N MET A 100 14.75 3.96 7.24
CA MET A 100 15.60 2.80 6.97
C MET A 100 15.90 2.62 5.48
N GLY A 101 15.24 3.39 4.61
CA GLY A 101 15.48 3.41 3.17
C GLY A 101 14.82 2.27 2.41
N PHE A 102 13.71 1.69 2.89
CA PHE A 102 12.91 0.80 2.07
C PHE A 102 12.39 1.53 0.82
N ASP A 103 12.17 0.80 -0.26
CA ASP A 103 11.82 1.38 -1.55
C ASP A 103 10.31 1.59 -1.68
N ASN A 104 9.50 0.67 -1.15
CA ASN A 104 8.04 0.69 -1.32
C ASN A 104 7.29 0.24 -0.06
N LEU A 105 6.16 0.89 0.20
CA LEU A 105 5.10 0.41 1.08
C LEU A 105 3.93 -0.03 0.22
N TRP A 106 3.39 -1.22 0.46
CA TRP A 106 2.23 -1.75 -0.24
C TRP A 106 1.09 -1.95 0.75
N PHE A 107 -0.06 -1.36 0.48
CA PHE A 107 -1.24 -1.54 1.32
C PHE A 107 -2.33 -2.30 0.58
N VAL A 108 -2.84 -3.34 1.21
CA VAL A 108 -3.98 -4.11 0.72
C VAL A 108 -5.27 -3.31 0.89
N GLU A 109 -6.30 -3.73 0.15
CA GLU A 109 -7.67 -3.30 0.34
C GLU A 109 -8.52 -4.54 0.68
N HIS A 110 -9.07 -4.56 1.91
CA HIS A 110 -9.92 -5.66 2.39
C HIS A 110 -11.16 -5.14 3.10
N HIS A 111 -12.29 -5.82 2.85
CA HIS A 111 -13.60 -5.52 3.40
C HIS A 111 -14.12 -6.72 4.20
N PHE A 112 -14.82 -6.47 5.30
CA PHE A 112 -15.44 -7.51 6.16
C PHE A 112 -14.49 -8.52 6.84
N LEU A 113 -13.18 -8.43 6.63
CA LEU A 113 -12.19 -9.33 7.23
C LEU A 113 -11.61 -8.77 8.55
N MET A 114 -12.47 -8.53 9.54
CA MET A 114 -12.17 -7.79 10.79
C MET A 114 -10.98 -8.32 11.62
N GLY A 115 -10.58 -9.59 11.45
CA GLY A 115 -9.43 -10.20 12.14
C GLY A 115 -8.20 -10.43 11.26
N PHE A 116 -8.28 -10.03 9.99
CA PHE A 116 -7.21 -10.23 9.00
C PHE A 116 -6.62 -8.89 8.58
N SER A 117 -7.46 -7.92 8.23
CA SER A 117 -7.01 -6.62 7.73
C SER A 117 -7.86 -5.47 8.25
N GLY A 118 -7.18 -4.41 8.67
CA GLY A 118 -7.74 -3.12 9.04
C GLY A 118 -7.63 -2.07 7.92
N SER A 119 -7.44 -2.48 6.67
CA SER A 119 -7.21 -1.57 5.54
C SER A 119 -8.33 -1.62 4.50
N PRO A 120 -9.52 -1.03 4.76
CA PRO A 120 -10.62 -0.97 3.79
C PRO A 120 -10.51 0.18 2.79
N CYS A 121 -9.71 1.21 3.11
CA CYS A 121 -9.53 2.42 2.32
C CYS A 121 -8.07 2.89 2.41
N PRO A 122 -7.12 2.18 1.75
CA PRO A 122 -5.70 2.48 1.86
C PRO A 122 -5.34 3.91 1.43
N GLU A 123 -6.09 4.51 0.51
CA GLU A 123 -5.89 5.90 0.07
C GLU A 123 -5.98 6.92 1.21
N VAL A 124 -6.78 6.63 2.25
CA VAL A 124 -6.90 7.50 3.43
C VAL A 124 -5.60 7.46 4.25
N LEU A 125 -4.99 6.28 4.40
CA LEU A 125 -3.67 6.14 5.02
C LEU A 125 -2.60 6.83 4.18
N PHE A 126 -2.71 6.80 2.85
CA PHE A 126 -1.74 7.44 1.96
C PHE A 126 -1.74 8.95 2.13
N GLY A 127 -2.91 9.56 2.36
CA GLY A 127 -3.00 10.98 2.73
C GLY A 127 -2.16 11.30 3.96
N ALA A 128 -2.21 10.49 5.02
CA ALA A 128 -1.38 10.67 6.21
C ALA A 128 0.11 10.40 5.93
N LEU A 129 0.42 9.32 5.22
CA LEU A 129 1.80 8.92 4.89
C LEU A 129 2.51 9.92 3.97
N SER A 130 1.76 10.61 3.11
CA SER A 130 2.30 11.66 2.23
C SER A 130 3.03 12.75 3.01
N GLN A 131 2.55 13.06 4.22
CA GLN A 131 3.11 14.10 5.08
C GLN A 131 4.20 13.57 6.03
N ARG A 132 4.17 12.27 6.33
CA ARG A 132 5.10 11.62 7.29
C ARG A 132 6.33 11.02 6.64
N THR A 133 6.31 10.76 5.33
CA THR A 133 7.40 10.12 4.59
C THR A 133 7.97 11.06 3.53
N LYS A 134 9.24 10.87 3.15
CA LYS A 134 9.96 11.73 2.21
C LYS A 134 10.41 11.00 0.94
N ASN A 135 10.83 9.75 1.03
CA ASN A 135 11.48 9.06 -0.10
C ASN A 135 10.74 7.81 -0.56
N ILE A 136 10.20 7.04 0.39
CA ILE A 136 9.55 5.76 0.13
C ILE A 136 8.34 5.93 -0.80
N ARG A 137 8.18 4.99 -1.73
CA ARG A 137 7.02 4.96 -2.62
C ARG A 137 5.84 4.29 -1.95
N ILE A 138 4.62 4.76 -2.22
CA ILE A 138 3.40 4.34 -1.54
C ILE A 138 2.48 3.68 -2.56
N GLY A 139 2.21 2.39 -2.36
CA GLY A 139 1.61 1.52 -3.34
C GLY A 139 0.26 0.94 -2.94
N PHE A 140 -0.67 0.94 -3.89
CA PHE A 140 -1.87 0.12 -3.82
C PHE A 140 -1.47 -1.34 -4.07
N GLY A 141 -1.54 -2.18 -3.05
CA GLY A 141 -1.23 -3.61 -3.12
C GLY A 141 -2.40 -4.49 -2.69
N VAL A 142 -3.63 -4.27 -3.14
CA VAL A 142 -4.05 -3.65 -4.42
C VAL A 142 -5.35 -2.87 -4.26
N SER A 143 -5.67 -1.98 -5.20
CA SER A 143 -7.02 -1.39 -5.29
C SER A 143 -7.99 -2.37 -5.96
N ILE A 144 -9.16 -2.59 -5.36
CA ILE A 144 -10.18 -3.52 -5.87
C ILE A 144 -11.08 -2.82 -6.89
N LEU A 145 -10.65 -2.76 -8.14
CA LEU A 145 -11.36 -1.96 -9.16
C LEU A 145 -12.86 -2.30 -9.31
N PRO A 146 -13.28 -3.58 -9.30
CA PRO A 146 -14.70 -3.92 -9.44
C PRO A 146 -15.61 -3.35 -8.33
N SER A 147 -15.02 -2.94 -7.20
CA SER A 147 -15.73 -2.42 -6.03
C SER A 147 -15.89 -0.91 -6.03
N HIS A 148 -15.27 -0.19 -6.98
CA HIS A 148 -15.29 1.26 -7.04
C HIS A 148 -15.66 1.76 -8.42
N HIS A 149 -16.18 2.99 -8.49
CA HIS A 149 -16.34 3.67 -9.76
C HIS A 149 -14.97 4.08 -10.31
N PRO A 150 -14.62 3.79 -11.59
CA PRO A 150 -13.29 4.03 -12.14
C PRO A 150 -12.87 5.50 -12.08
N ILE A 151 -13.80 6.43 -12.30
CA ILE A 151 -13.53 7.88 -12.15
C ILE A 151 -13.05 8.22 -10.74
N HIS A 152 -13.71 7.71 -9.69
CA HIS A 152 -13.28 7.98 -8.32
C HIS A 152 -11.91 7.39 -8.00
N ILE A 153 -11.58 6.23 -8.59
CA ILE A 153 -10.23 5.65 -8.45
C ILE A 153 -9.21 6.57 -9.12
N ALA A 154 -9.48 7.02 -10.36
CA ALA A 154 -8.59 7.92 -11.09
C ALA A 154 -8.31 9.20 -10.29
N GLU A 155 -9.36 9.83 -9.76
CA GLU A 155 -9.28 11.05 -8.96
C GLU A 155 -8.49 10.84 -7.66
N ARG A 156 -8.81 9.78 -6.90
CA ARG A 156 -8.14 9.48 -5.62
C ARG A 156 -6.65 9.17 -5.83
N VAL A 157 -6.32 8.35 -6.83
CA VAL A 157 -4.93 8.01 -7.15
C VAL A 157 -4.16 9.27 -7.57
N ALA A 158 -4.73 10.08 -8.46
CA ALA A 158 -4.12 11.34 -8.89
C ALA A 158 -3.93 12.31 -7.72
N MET A 159 -4.91 12.42 -6.83
CA MET A 159 -4.79 13.27 -5.64
C MET A 159 -3.65 12.82 -4.71
N VAL A 160 -3.54 11.51 -4.44
CA VAL A 160 -2.44 10.98 -3.63
C VAL A 160 -1.10 11.16 -4.34
N ASP A 161 -1.05 10.99 -5.67
CA ASP A 161 0.17 11.19 -6.45
C ASP A 161 0.69 12.62 -6.30
N GLN A 162 -0.22 13.62 -6.41
CA GLN A 162 0.12 15.02 -6.16
C GLN A 162 0.54 15.28 -4.71
N LEU A 163 -0.15 14.70 -3.72
CA LEU A 163 0.20 14.88 -2.31
C LEU A 163 1.57 14.28 -1.95
N THR A 164 2.03 13.30 -2.72
CA THR A 164 3.28 12.58 -2.46
C THR A 164 4.42 13.00 -3.39
N ASP A 165 4.22 13.99 -4.25
CA ASP A 165 5.18 14.43 -5.26
C ASP A 165 5.62 13.29 -6.22
N GLY A 166 4.66 12.50 -6.72
CA GLY A 166 4.93 11.46 -7.74
C GLY A 166 5.42 10.12 -7.17
N ARG A 167 5.17 9.85 -5.88
CA ARG A 167 5.63 8.63 -5.19
C ARG A 167 4.59 7.51 -5.17
N VAL A 168 3.49 7.62 -5.90
CA VAL A 168 2.46 6.58 -5.91
C VAL A 168 2.83 5.42 -6.83
N GLU A 169 2.52 4.21 -6.38
CA GLU A 169 2.51 2.98 -7.18
C GLU A 169 1.08 2.43 -7.24
N PHE A 170 0.58 2.11 -8.43
CA PHE A 170 -0.81 1.71 -8.61
C PHE A 170 -0.94 0.23 -9.00
N GLY A 171 -1.11 -0.64 -8.01
CA GLY A 171 -1.48 -2.04 -8.20
C GLY A 171 -2.99 -2.25 -8.10
N THR A 172 -3.51 -3.19 -8.89
CA THR A 172 -4.95 -3.43 -9.02
C THR A 172 -5.30 -4.90 -8.85
N GLY A 173 -6.53 -5.18 -8.45
CA GLY A 173 -7.04 -6.55 -8.34
C GLY A 173 -8.56 -6.62 -8.33
N ARG A 174 -9.06 -7.84 -8.11
CA ARG A 174 -10.49 -8.19 -8.20
C ARG A 174 -11.10 -8.65 -6.87
N SER A 175 -10.30 -8.72 -5.81
CA SER A 175 -10.67 -9.29 -4.50
C SER A 175 -11.03 -10.79 -4.58
N ASN A 176 -11.44 -11.38 -3.45
CA ASN A 176 -11.93 -12.75 -3.34
C ASN A 176 -13.47 -12.80 -3.38
N ALA A 177 -14.04 -13.98 -3.64
CA ALA A 177 -15.48 -14.14 -3.83
C ALA A 177 -16.31 -13.77 -2.57
N TYR A 178 -15.76 -13.96 -1.38
CA TYR A 178 -16.45 -13.65 -0.12
C TYR A 178 -16.68 -12.14 0.01
N GLU A 179 -15.63 -11.34 -0.22
CA GLU A 179 -15.71 -9.88 -0.15
C GLU A 179 -16.57 -9.31 -1.29
N GLN A 180 -16.41 -9.83 -2.51
CA GLN A 180 -17.22 -9.45 -3.67
C GLN A 180 -18.72 -9.62 -3.38
N VAL A 181 -19.13 -10.79 -2.89
CA VAL A 181 -20.53 -11.06 -2.53
C VAL A 181 -20.98 -10.17 -1.37
N GLY A 182 -20.11 -9.92 -0.39
CA GLY A 182 -20.38 -9.00 0.73
C GLY A 182 -20.66 -7.56 0.27
N GLN A 183 -20.08 -7.13 -0.85
CA GLN A 183 -20.34 -5.83 -1.47
C GLN A 183 -21.50 -5.86 -2.49
N GLY A 184 -22.18 -7.00 -2.64
CA GLY A 184 -23.27 -7.17 -3.62
C GLY A 184 -22.80 -7.30 -5.07
N ILE A 185 -21.55 -7.70 -5.29
CA ILE A 185 -20.94 -7.86 -6.61
C ILE A 185 -20.95 -9.34 -6.99
N ASP A 186 -21.43 -9.65 -8.20
CA ASP A 186 -21.34 -11.02 -8.74
C ASP A 186 -19.89 -11.36 -9.11
N PRO A 187 -19.26 -12.38 -8.49
CA PRO A 187 -17.88 -12.72 -8.78
C PRO A 187 -17.59 -13.11 -10.23
N ARG A 188 -18.63 -13.45 -11.00
CA ARG A 188 -18.49 -13.79 -12.43
C ARG A 188 -18.27 -12.56 -13.30
N GLU A 189 -18.74 -11.40 -12.86
CA GLU A 189 -18.65 -10.14 -13.62
C GLU A 189 -17.35 -9.37 -13.34
N THR A 190 -16.63 -9.69 -12.26
CA THR A 190 -15.51 -8.86 -11.79
C THR A 190 -14.29 -8.86 -12.70
N ARG A 191 -14.13 -9.87 -13.56
CA ARG A 191 -13.09 -9.87 -14.58
C ARG A 191 -13.32 -8.78 -15.61
N GLU A 192 -14.51 -8.76 -16.22
CA GLU A 192 -14.86 -7.82 -17.28
C GLU A 192 -14.86 -6.37 -16.75
N ARG A 193 -15.42 -6.15 -15.55
CA ARG A 193 -15.36 -4.83 -14.89
C ARG A 193 -13.94 -4.35 -14.63
N TRP A 194 -13.04 -5.26 -14.21
CA TRP A 194 -11.64 -4.92 -13.97
C TRP A 194 -10.89 -4.61 -15.27
N ASP A 195 -11.09 -5.41 -16.33
CA ASP A 195 -10.49 -5.19 -17.65
C ASP A 195 -10.93 -3.84 -18.26
N GLU A 196 -12.21 -3.50 -18.12
CA GLU A 196 -12.76 -2.20 -18.53
C GLU A 196 -12.12 -1.05 -17.76
N ALA A 197 -12.11 -1.12 -16.42
CA ALA A 197 -11.51 -0.08 -15.59
C ALA A 197 -10.01 0.12 -15.89
N LEU A 198 -9.26 -0.97 -16.07
CA LEU A 198 -7.84 -0.90 -16.45
C LEU A 198 -7.60 -0.19 -17.78
N THR A 199 -8.54 -0.29 -18.72
CA THR A 199 -8.44 0.37 -20.02
C THR A 199 -8.78 1.86 -19.92
N MET A 200 -9.68 2.22 -18.99
CA MET A 200 -10.16 3.59 -18.79
C MET A 200 -9.17 4.43 -17.97
N LEU A 201 -8.62 3.90 -16.87
CA LEU A 201 -7.82 4.66 -15.91
C LEU A 201 -6.62 5.39 -16.56
N PRO A 202 -5.77 4.74 -17.39
CA PRO A 202 -4.67 5.45 -18.04
C PRO A 202 -5.13 6.57 -18.97
N LYS A 203 -6.28 6.39 -19.65
CA LYS A 203 -6.84 7.41 -20.54
C LYS A 203 -7.32 8.63 -19.77
N MET A 204 -7.92 8.41 -18.60
CA MET A 204 -8.35 9.47 -17.68
C MET A 204 -7.16 10.32 -17.20
N TRP A 205 -6.00 9.71 -16.93
CA TRP A 205 -4.81 10.46 -16.48
C TRP A 205 -4.04 11.14 -17.61
N GLN A 206 -4.22 10.72 -18.86
CA GLN A 206 -3.51 11.26 -20.03
C GLN A 206 -4.27 12.37 -20.76
N SER A 207 -5.52 12.64 -20.37
CA SER A 207 -6.41 13.56 -21.08
C SER A 207 -6.97 14.61 -20.11
N ASP A 208 -7.14 15.84 -20.58
CA ASP A 208 -7.77 16.90 -19.77
C ASP A 208 -9.27 16.66 -19.56
N GLU A 209 -9.93 15.96 -20.49
CA GLU A 209 -11.33 15.56 -20.44
C GLU A 209 -11.49 14.07 -20.80
N PHE A 210 -12.48 13.40 -20.21
CA PHE A 210 -12.78 11.97 -20.45
C PHE A 210 -14.29 11.74 -20.53
N SER A 211 -14.74 10.97 -21.54
CA SER A 211 -16.16 10.66 -21.82
C SER A 211 -16.34 9.26 -22.37
#